data_AF-A0A367CER2-F1
#
_entry.id   AF-A0A367CER2-F1
#
_cell.length_a   1.000
_cell.length_b   1.000
_cell.length_c   1.000
_cell.angle_alpha   90.00
_cell.angle_beta   90.00
_cell.angle_gamma   90.00
#
_symmetry.space_group_name_H-M   'P 1'
#
loop_
_entity.id
_entity.type
_entity.pdbx_description
1 polymer ?
#
loop_
_entity_poly.entity_id
_entity_poly.type
_entity_poly.pdbx_seq_one_letter_code
_entity_poly.pdbx_strand_id
1 'polypeptide(L)' 'MELKGIELSDIEKMQGDHCAIIISNGQMKSVKLPPFGTIVIESHCNKVKQVKEEVKQLF' A
#
# COMPACT_ATOMS: atom_id res chain seq x y z
N MET A 1 -9.28 6.68 -7.64
CA MET A 1 -7.92 6.09 -7.62
C MET A 1 -8.01 4.70 -8.18
N GLU A 2 -7.21 4.37 -9.19
CA GLU A 2 -7.21 3.04 -9.80
C GLU A 2 -6.11 2.17 -9.20
N LEU A 3 -6.42 0.88 -8.99
CA LEU A 3 -5.46 -0.12 -8.53
C LEU A 3 -4.74 -0.71 -9.74
N LYS A 4 -3.43 -0.56 -9.80
CA LYS A 4 -2.59 -1.12 -10.86
C LYS A 4 -1.88 -2.37 -10.36
N GLY A 5 -1.95 -3.47 -11.11
CA GLY A 5 -1.13 -4.66 -10.84
C GLY A 5 0.35 -4.34 -11.01
N ILE A 6 1.19 -4.85 -10.10
CA ILE A 6 2.64 -4.63 -10.13
C ILE A 6 3.39 -5.92 -9.79
N GLU A 7 4.64 -6.01 -10.26
CA GLU A 7 5.57 -7.07 -9.88
C GLU A 7 6.55 -6.58 -8.80
N LEU A 8 7.26 -7.52 -8.15
CA LEU A 8 8.27 -7.18 -7.13
C LEU A 8 9.35 -6.23 -7.67
N SER A 9 9.74 -6.42 -8.93
CA SER A 9 10.74 -5.58 -9.61
C SER A 9 10.25 -4.16 -9.91
N ASP A 10 8.95 -3.89 -9.84
CA ASP A 10 8.41 -2.55 -10.00
C ASP A 10 8.50 -1.74 -8.70
N ILE A 11 8.66 -2.38 -7.55
CA ILE A 11 8.79 -1.71 -6.25
C ILE A 11 10.05 -0.83 -6.22
N GLU A 12 11.15 -1.31 -6.80
CA GLU A 12 12.41 -0.54 -6.89
C GLU A 12 12.23 0.77 -7.70
N LYS A 13 11.35 0.74 -8.71
CA LYS A 13 11.06 1.90 -9.56
C LYS A 13 10.10 2.91 -8.91
N MET A 14 9.44 2.53 -7.81
CA MET A 14 8.52 3.37 -7.04
C MET A 14 9.21 4.10 -5.89
N GLN A 15 10.54 4.03 -5.80
CA GLN A 15 11.31 4.70 -4.77
C GLN A 15 11.11 6.22 -4.86
N GLY A 16 10.58 6.81 -3.78
CA GLY A 16 10.25 8.24 -3.69
C GLY A 16 8.80 8.59 -4.04
N ASP A 17 8.01 7.67 -4.58
CA ASP A 17 6.57 7.88 -4.79
C ASP A 17 5.78 7.64 -3.49
N HIS A 18 4.83 8.52 -3.19
CA HIS A 18 3.79 8.23 -2.20
C HIS A 18 2.84 7.18 -2.79
N CYS A 19 2.88 5.95 -2.29
CA CYS A 19 2.01 4.88 -2.77
C CYS A 19 1.56 3.96 -1.63
N ALA A 20 0.42 3.30 -1.84
CA ALA A 20 0.03 2.14 -1.05
C ALA A 20 0.19 0.89 -1.91
N ILE A 21 0.81 -0.15 -1.34
CA ILE A 21 0.96 -1.47 -1.94
C ILE A 21 0.08 -2.45 -1.16
N ILE A 22 -0.77 -3.16 -1.90
CA ILE A 22 -1.68 -4.18 -1.37
C ILE A 22 -1.19 -5.53 -1.86
N ILE A 23 -0.82 -6.40 -0.92
CA ILE A 23 -0.39 -7.77 -1.21
C ILE A 23 -1.49 -8.71 -0.71
N SER A 24 -2.11 -9.47 -1.62
CA SER A 24 -3.19 -10.38 -1.29
C SER A 24 -3.15 -11.60 -2.19
N ASN A 25 -3.16 -12.79 -1.59
CA ASN A 25 -3.15 -14.08 -2.30
C ASN A 25 -2.05 -14.17 -3.37
N GLY A 26 -0.83 -13.72 -3.04
CA GLY A 26 0.31 -13.70 -3.95
C GLY A 26 0.26 -12.64 -5.05
N GLN A 27 -0.81 -11.85 -5.15
CA GLN A 27 -0.93 -10.73 -6.09
C GLN A 27 -0.56 -9.42 -5.40
N MET A 28 0.09 -8.54 -6.15
CA MET A 28 0.42 -7.19 -5.70
C MET A 28 -0.31 -6.16 -6.55
N LYS A 29 -0.92 -5.18 -5.88
CA LYS A 29 -1.52 -4.01 -6.51
C LYS A 29 -0.98 -2.76 -5.83
N SER A 30 -0.80 -1.70 -6.60
CA SER A 30 -0.39 -0.40 -6.08
C SER A 30 -1.41 0.68 -6.44
N VAL A 31 -1.40 1.74 -5.64
CA VAL A 31 -2.11 2.97 -5.90
C VAL A 31 -1.22 4.15 -5.52
N LYS A 32 -1.15 5.16 -6.39
CA LYS A 32 -0.47 6.42 -6.06
C LYS A 32 -1.33 7.22 -5.09
N LEU A 33 -0.70 7.70 -4.02
CA LEU A 33 -1.32 8.50 -2.99
C LEU A 33 -0.92 9.98 -3.17
N PRO A 34 -1.79 10.91 -2.75
CA PRO A 34 -1.40 12.31 -2.61
C PRO A 34 -0.34 12.46 -1.51
N PRO A 35 0.40 13.59 -1.51
CA PRO A 35 1.40 13.88 -0.47
C PRO A 35 0.83 13.90 0.95
N PHE A 36 -0.46 14.26 1.10
CA PHE A 36 -1.17 14.31 2.37
C PHE A 36 -2.58 13.76 2.17
N GLY A 37 -3.06 12.99 3.14
CA GLY A 37 -4.40 12.42 3.09
C GLY A 37 -4.71 11.54 4.28
N THR A 38 -5.93 11.04 4.29
CA THR A 38 -6.41 10.06 5.27
C THR A 38 -6.55 8.71 4.59
N ILE A 39 -6.03 7.66 5.21
CA ILE A 39 -6.22 6.28 4.78
C ILE A 39 -7.30 5.66 5.65
N VAL A 40 -8.37 5.17 5.03
CA VAL A 40 -9.44 4.43 5.70
C VAL A 40 -9.37 2.98 5.26
N ILE A 41 -9.28 2.05 6.22
CA ILE A 41 -9.27 0.61 5.96
C ILE A 41 -10.64 0.04 6.34
N GLU A 42 -11.45 -0.29 5.34
CA GLU A 42 -12.73 -0.97 5.53
C GLU A 42 -12.56 -2.47 5.24
N SER A 43 -12.91 -3.31 6.21
CA SER A 43 -12.84 -4.76 6.07
C SER A 43 -14.23 -5.38 6.12
N HIS A 44 -14.58 -6.14 5.08
CA HIS A 44 -15.77 -6.97 5.11
C HIS A 44 -15.52 -8.27 5.87
N CYS A 45 -16.45 -8.62 6.77
CA CYS A 45 -16.47 -9.88 7.51
C CYS A 45 -15.23 -10.13 8.41
N ASN A 46 -14.72 -9.09 9.07
CA ASN A 46 -13.57 -9.18 9.99
C ASN A 46 -12.34 -9.88 9.39
N LYS A 47 -12.13 -9.73 8.07
CA LYS A 47 -11.00 -10.37 7.36
C LYS A 47 -9.66 -9.71 7.71
N VAL A 48 -9.68 -8.47 8.20
CA VAL A 48 -8.50 -7.80 8.77
C VAL A 48 -8.37 -8.20 10.24
N LYS A 49 -7.35 -9.00 10.55
CA LYS A 49 -7.08 -9.45 11.92
C LYS A 49 -6.23 -8.46 12.72
N GLN A 50 -5.43 -7.65 12.05
CA GLN A 50 -4.50 -6.71 12.68
C GLN A 50 -4.20 -5.55 11.72
N VAL A 51 -4.07 -4.35 12.27
CA VAL A 51 -3.50 -3.17 11.59
C VAL A 51 -2.30 -2.72 12.41
N LYS A 52 -1.16 -2.51 11.75
CA LYS A 52 0.08 -2.02 12.37
C LYS A 52 0.63 -0.87 11.54
N GLU A 53 0.90 0.25 12.19
CA GLU A 53 1.62 1.36 11.60
C GLU A 53 3.11 1.23 11.92
N GLU A 54 3.95 1.25 10.89
CA GLU A 54 5.41 1.33 11.04
C GLU A 54 5.92 2.55 10.29
N VAL A 55 6.39 3.54 11.04
CA VAL A 55 7.03 4.73 10.47
C VAL A 55 8.54 4.57 10.61
N LYS A 56 9.25 4.38 9.50
CA LYS A 56 10.71 4.44 9.48
C LYS A 56 11.14 5.90 9.30
N GLN A 57 11.53 6.56 10.40
CA GLN A 57 12.27 7.81 10.30
C GLN A 57 13.68 7.50 9.82
N LEU A 58 14.04 8.05 8.65
CA LEU A 58 15.43 8.11 8.21
C LEU A 58 16.07 9.26 8.99
N PHE A 59 16.93 8.92 9.96
CA PHE A 59 17.75 9.88 10.71
C PHE A 59 18.93 10.34 9.86
#